data_AF-A0A3D2ZAS9-F1
#
_entry.id   AF-A0A3D2ZAS9-F1
#
_cell.length_a   1.000
_cell.length_b   1.000
_cell.length_c   1.000
_cell.angle_alpha   90.00
_cell.angle_beta   90.00
_cell.angle_gamma   90.00
#
_symmetry.space_group_name_H-M   'P 1'
#
loop_
_entity.id
_entity.type
_entity.pdbx_description
1 polymer ?
#
loop_
_entity_poly.entity_id
_entity_poly.type
_entity_poly.pdbx_seq_one_letter_code
_entity_poly.pdbx_strand_id
1 'polypeptide(L)'
;MSVIKWGIWEQAFVAEDQSPPDMAPKTVPGYWDGGRTWRVRFRPDDVGSWAYTTSSDRVCGLQGRTGTFDCTEPDRRSNALLEHGPVDLSASGTHLSHHDGTPFFFLGDTVWNGAMLSTDSDWDDYLEDRLAKNFSAVQFVTQAPWIGAFSNAEGEVAVSGNPSMPVNPHFFRRIDARMDAINDRGLLAVPVLAWAA
;
A
#
# COMPACT_ATOMS: atom_id res chain seq x y z
N MET A 1 16.83 -8.49 -7.45
CA MET A 1 15.59 -7.71 -7.72
C MET A 1 15.79 -6.36 -7.08
N SER A 2 15.53 -5.27 -7.78
CA SER A 2 15.76 -3.91 -7.29
C SER A 2 14.44 -3.19 -7.01
N VAL A 3 14.40 -2.41 -5.93
CA VAL A 3 13.29 -1.53 -5.55
C VAL A 3 13.87 -0.17 -5.17
N ILE A 4 13.16 0.91 -5.44
CA ILE A 4 13.58 2.25 -5.01
C ILE A 4 13.33 2.44 -3.52
N LYS A 5 14.20 3.20 -2.85
CA LYS A 5 13.93 3.75 -1.51
C LYS A 5 12.58 4.45 -1.54
N TRP A 6 11.77 4.23 -0.49
CA TRP A 6 10.37 4.65 -0.40
C TRP A 6 9.35 3.96 -1.32
N GLY A 7 9.77 3.12 -2.26
CA GLY A 7 8.89 2.23 -3.03
C GLY A 7 8.42 1.01 -2.23
N ILE A 8 7.52 0.22 -2.80
CA ILE A 8 7.05 -1.03 -2.19
C ILE A 8 7.87 -2.20 -2.76
N TRP A 9 8.60 -2.90 -1.90
CA TRP A 9 9.05 -4.26 -2.19
C TRP A 9 7.95 -5.23 -1.80
N GLU A 10 7.49 -6.02 -2.76
CA GLU A 10 6.53 -7.10 -2.52
C GLU A 10 7.12 -8.43 -2.98
N GLN A 11 7.01 -9.45 -2.14
CA GLN A 11 7.38 -10.83 -2.50
C GLN A 11 6.23 -11.77 -2.17
N ALA A 12 5.83 -12.56 -3.17
CA ALA A 12 4.93 -13.70 -2.99
C ALA A 12 5.73 -14.95 -2.59
N PHE A 13 5.20 -15.71 -1.65
CA PHE A 13 5.80 -16.93 -1.11
C PHE A 13 4.90 -18.14 -1.35
N VAL A 14 5.55 -19.25 -1.69
CA VAL A 14 4.97 -20.60 -1.69
C VAL A 14 5.70 -21.40 -0.62
N ALA A 15 4.94 -22.21 0.11
CA ALA A 15 5.37 -22.97 1.26
C ALA A 15 6.45 -24.05 0.98
N GLU A 16 7.64 -23.99 1.63
CA GLU A 16 8.41 -25.08 2.28
C GLU A 16 9.85 -24.69 2.77
N ASP A 17 10.20 -25.04 4.03
CA ASP A 17 11.50 -25.09 4.80
C ASP A 17 12.58 -23.94 4.81
N GLN A 18 13.59 -24.04 5.71
CA GLN A 18 14.25 -22.98 6.53
C GLN A 18 15.68 -22.46 6.09
N SER A 19 16.50 -21.58 6.76
CA SER A 19 16.94 -21.39 8.19
C SER A 19 17.63 -20.00 8.50
N PRO A 20 18.00 -19.63 9.77
CA PRO A 20 18.22 -18.22 10.24
C PRO A 20 19.64 -17.85 10.80
N PRO A 21 19.89 -16.75 11.58
CA PRO A 21 19.81 -15.29 11.30
C PRO A 21 21.09 -14.49 11.73
N ASP A 22 21.11 -13.14 11.62
CA ASP A 22 21.24 -12.15 12.75
C ASP A 22 21.38 -10.66 12.28
N MET A 23 21.01 -9.71 13.16
CA MET A 23 20.85 -8.24 13.09
C MET A 23 19.40 -7.81 13.30
N ALA A 24 19.17 -6.76 14.12
CA ALA A 24 17.86 -6.31 14.59
C ALA A 24 16.90 -5.99 13.41
N PRO A 25 15.93 -6.87 13.10
CA PRO A 25 15.21 -6.81 11.83
C PRO A 25 13.98 -5.90 11.92
N LYS A 26 13.63 -5.29 10.79
CA LYS A 26 12.32 -4.65 10.62
C LYS A 26 11.28 -5.72 10.32
N THR A 27 10.60 -6.18 11.36
CA THR A 27 9.52 -7.16 11.23
C THR A 27 8.27 -6.51 10.65
N VAL A 28 7.77 -7.04 9.54
CA VAL A 28 6.49 -6.67 8.91
C VAL A 28 5.55 -7.89 8.84
N PRO A 29 4.22 -7.71 8.95
CA PRO A 29 3.28 -8.80 8.83
C PRO A 29 3.19 -9.29 7.38
N GLY A 30 3.12 -10.61 7.19
CA GLY A 30 2.65 -11.21 5.95
C GLY A 30 1.12 -11.30 5.91
N TYR A 31 0.54 -11.37 4.71
CA TYR A 31 -0.90 -11.51 4.49
C TYR A 31 -1.21 -12.58 3.44
N TRP A 32 -2.44 -13.08 3.47
CA TRP A 32 -2.96 -14.06 2.52
C TRP A 32 -3.64 -13.36 1.34
N ASP A 33 -3.26 -13.73 0.12
CA ASP A 33 -3.72 -13.12 -1.14
C ASP A 33 -4.65 -14.08 -1.94
N GLY A 34 -5.18 -15.12 -1.29
CA GLY A 34 -6.07 -16.09 -1.90
C GLY A 34 -5.36 -17.40 -2.26
N GLY A 35 -6.14 -18.49 -2.29
CA GLY A 35 -5.62 -19.83 -2.57
C GLY A 35 -4.48 -20.21 -1.61
N ARG A 36 -3.33 -20.58 -2.16
CA ARG A 36 -2.10 -20.90 -1.41
C ARG A 36 -1.10 -19.72 -1.35
N THR A 37 -1.47 -18.53 -1.84
CA THR A 37 -0.56 -17.39 -1.99
C THR A 37 -0.50 -16.57 -0.70
N TRP A 38 0.72 -16.33 -0.22
CA TRP A 38 1.01 -15.41 0.86
C TRP A 38 2.02 -14.37 0.39
N ARG A 39 1.87 -13.14 0.86
CA ARG A 39 2.71 -12.01 0.47
C ARG A 39 3.26 -11.28 1.68
N VAL A 40 4.39 -10.61 1.48
CA VAL A 40 4.93 -9.60 2.40
C VAL A 40 5.17 -8.34 1.58
N ARG A 41 4.75 -7.19 2.12
CA ARG A 41 5.14 -5.87 1.64
C ARG A 41 6.09 -5.22 2.63
N PHE A 42 7.18 -4.66 2.13
CA PHE A 42 8.16 -3.89 2.90
C PHE A 42 8.55 -2.63 2.12
N ARG A 43 8.75 -1.52 2.81
CA ARG A 43 9.17 -0.26 2.23
C ARG A 43 10.60 0.05 2.70
N PRO A 44 11.64 -0.23 1.89
CA PRO A 44 13.01 0.03 2.29
C PRO A 44 13.26 1.53 2.41
N ASP A 45 14.01 1.89 3.45
CA ASP A 45 14.33 3.27 3.82
C ASP A 45 15.80 3.63 3.67
N ASP A 46 16.67 2.65 3.41
CA ASP A 46 18.09 2.85 3.14
C ASP A 46 18.49 2.17 1.84
N VAL A 47 19.37 2.83 1.08
CA VAL A 47 19.93 2.34 -0.19
C VAL A 47 21.02 1.31 0.10
N GLY A 48 21.04 0.21 -0.66
CA GLY A 48 21.96 -0.91 -0.44
C GLY A 48 21.26 -2.26 -0.52
N SER A 49 22.02 -3.34 -0.28
CA SER A 49 21.48 -4.70 -0.31
C SER A 49 20.76 -5.03 0.99
N TRP A 50 19.50 -5.44 0.88
CA TRP A 50 18.67 -5.93 1.97
C TRP A 50 18.58 -7.46 1.92
N ALA A 51 18.53 -8.09 3.09
CA ALA A 51 18.25 -9.50 3.27
C ALA A 51 16.98 -9.68 4.11
N TYR A 52 16.21 -10.74 3.84
CA TYR A 52 15.02 -11.08 4.62
C TYR A 52 15.05 -12.55 5.05
N THR A 53 14.27 -12.84 6.10
CA THR A 53 13.93 -14.21 6.52
C THR A 53 12.47 -14.21 6.98
N THR A 54 11.67 -15.15 6.48
CA THR A 54 10.25 -15.26 6.85
C THR A 54 10.06 -16.08 8.13
N SER A 55 8.96 -15.84 8.84
CA SER A 55 8.57 -16.61 10.02
C SER A 55 7.06 -16.88 10.01
N SER A 56 6.65 -18.12 10.23
CA SER A 56 5.27 -18.55 10.40
C SER A 56 5.19 -19.86 11.17
N ASP A 57 4.50 -19.83 12.30
CA ASP A 57 4.17 -20.96 13.17
C ASP A 57 2.89 -21.69 12.73
N ARG A 58 2.05 -21.05 11.91
CA ARG A 58 0.69 -21.48 11.56
C ARG A 58 0.54 -22.03 10.14
N VAL A 59 1.39 -21.59 9.22
CA VAL A 59 1.29 -21.95 7.80
C VAL A 59 2.56 -22.69 7.42
N CYS A 60 2.42 -24.01 7.24
CA CYS A 60 3.52 -24.88 6.83
C CYS A 60 4.28 -24.25 5.65
N GLY A 61 5.61 -24.23 5.76
CA GLY A 61 6.51 -23.83 4.69
C GLY A 61 6.70 -22.32 4.44
N LEU A 62 6.01 -21.44 5.16
CA LEU A 62 6.40 -20.03 5.21
C LEU A 62 7.50 -19.75 6.24
N GLN A 63 7.97 -20.77 6.96
CA GLN A 63 9.01 -20.66 7.98
C GLN A 63 10.41 -20.66 7.36
N GLY A 64 11.23 -19.66 7.69
CA GLY A 64 12.67 -19.60 7.39
C GLY A 64 13.05 -19.43 5.92
N ARG A 65 12.14 -19.00 5.05
CA ARG A 65 12.46 -18.67 3.65
C ARG A 65 13.34 -17.42 3.64
N THR A 66 14.47 -17.47 2.94
CA THR A 66 15.43 -16.36 2.86
C THR A 66 15.53 -15.81 1.44
N GLY A 67 16.10 -14.60 1.33
CA GLY A 67 16.44 -13.98 0.05
C GLY A 67 17.00 -12.58 0.22
N THR A 68 17.36 -11.96 -0.89
CA THR A 68 17.89 -10.59 -0.92
C THR A 68 17.23 -9.75 -2.01
N PHE A 69 17.24 -8.43 -1.83
CA PHE A 69 16.86 -7.44 -2.83
C PHE A 69 17.70 -6.18 -2.66
N ASP A 70 17.86 -5.41 -3.73
CA ASP A 70 18.64 -4.18 -3.71
C ASP A 70 17.71 -2.99 -3.60
N CYS A 71 17.95 -2.12 -2.62
CA CYS A 71 17.32 -0.82 -2.54
C CYS A 71 18.19 0.21 -3.28
N THR A 72 17.60 0.96 -4.22
CA THR A 72 18.27 1.98 -5.03
C THR A 72 17.74 3.37 -4.69
N GLU A 73 18.50 4.43 -5.01
CA GLU A 73 17.97 5.80 -4.92
C GLU A 73 16.69 5.95 -5.78
N PRO A 74 15.70 6.74 -5.35
CA PRO A 74 14.54 7.05 -6.16
C PRO A 74 14.95 7.96 -7.33
N ASP A 75 14.32 7.80 -8.49
CA ASP A 75 14.47 8.79 -9.54
C ASP A 75 13.77 10.08 -9.07
N ARG A 76 14.56 11.16 -8.89
CA ARG A 76 14.07 12.50 -8.51
C ARG A 76 13.12 13.13 -9.55
N ARG A 77 12.84 12.45 -10.66
CA ARG A 77 11.84 12.85 -11.66
C ARG A 77 10.53 12.04 -11.59
N SER A 78 10.44 11.07 -10.68
CA SER A 78 9.26 10.20 -10.55
C SER A 78 8.06 10.93 -9.93
N ASN A 79 8.06 11.13 -8.62
CA ASN A 79 7.12 12.01 -7.92
C ASN A 79 7.64 12.45 -6.54
N ALA A 80 7.03 13.50 -5.97
CA ALA A 80 7.47 14.11 -4.71
C ALA A 80 7.40 13.17 -3.48
N LEU A 81 6.50 12.20 -3.46
CA LEU A 81 6.37 11.21 -2.37
C LEU A 81 7.57 10.23 -2.35
N LEU A 82 8.13 9.95 -3.52
CA LEU A 82 9.33 9.13 -3.69
C LEU A 82 10.62 9.95 -3.61
N GLU A 83 10.63 11.22 -4.01
CA GLU A 83 11.82 12.08 -3.87
C GLU A 83 12.09 12.42 -2.40
N HIS A 84 11.08 12.96 -1.70
CA HIS A 84 11.24 13.49 -0.34
C HIS A 84 10.89 12.47 0.76
N GLY A 85 10.21 11.37 0.38
CA GLY A 85 9.82 10.29 1.28
C GLY A 85 8.47 10.49 1.97
N PRO A 86 8.16 9.65 3.00
CA PRO A 86 6.86 9.66 3.66
C PRO A 86 6.53 11.03 4.26
N VAL A 87 5.25 11.37 4.24
CA VAL A 87 4.70 12.54 4.94
C VAL A 87 4.45 12.15 6.40
N ASP A 88 4.94 12.94 7.33
CA ASP A 88 4.78 12.79 8.77
C ASP A 88 4.53 14.17 9.42
N LEU A 89 4.30 14.19 10.74
CA LEU A 89 4.28 15.41 11.53
C LEU A 89 5.67 16.03 11.57
N SER A 90 5.77 17.33 11.26
CA SER A 90 7.03 18.07 11.31
C SER A 90 7.63 18.09 12.72
N ALA A 91 8.95 18.28 12.81
CA ALA A 91 9.67 18.31 14.08
C ALA A 91 9.16 19.36 15.09
N SER A 92 8.48 20.41 14.63
CA SER A 92 7.81 21.41 15.48
C SER A 92 6.42 21.01 15.96
N GLY A 93 5.84 19.93 15.43
CA GLY A 93 4.51 19.44 15.81
C GLY A 93 3.33 20.23 15.23
N THR A 94 3.55 21.08 14.22
CA THR A 94 2.58 22.11 13.79
C THR A 94 2.06 21.99 12.35
N HIS A 95 2.71 21.18 11.51
CA HIS A 95 2.36 21.00 10.09
C HIS A 95 2.86 19.64 9.62
N LEU A 96 2.51 19.26 8.40
CA LEU A 96 3.03 18.05 7.77
C LEU A 96 4.30 18.36 6.95
N SER A 97 5.25 17.45 6.98
CA SER A 97 6.46 17.50 6.16
C SER A 97 6.82 16.10 5.66
N HIS A 98 7.47 16.04 4.51
CA HIS A 98 8.17 14.83 4.09
C HIS A 98 9.34 14.51 5.02
N HIS A 99 9.87 13.30 4.90
CA HIS A 99 10.95 12.78 5.74
C HIS A 99 12.26 13.59 5.66
N ASP A 100 12.56 14.23 4.54
CA ASP A 100 13.70 15.14 4.39
C ASP A 100 13.46 16.56 4.98
N GLY A 101 12.26 16.82 5.52
CA GLY A 101 11.86 18.11 6.06
C GLY A 101 11.14 19.04 5.06
N THR A 102 11.00 18.65 3.80
CA THR A 102 10.25 19.42 2.79
C THR A 102 8.78 19.58 3.23
N PRO A 103 8.21 20.79 3.32
CA PRO A 103 6.82 20.98 3.76
C PRO A 103 5.81 20.30 2.83
N PHE A 104 4.84 19.59 3.41
CA PHE A 104 3.73 18.99 2.67
C PHE A 104 2.44 19.77 2.95
N PHE A 105 1.93 20.49 1.95
CA PHE A 105 0.62 21.14 2.06
C PHE A 105 -0.49 20.15 1.71
N PHE A 106 -1.32 19.78 2.69
CA PHE A 106 -2.46 18.89 2.49
C PHE A 106 -3.62 19.65 1.82
N LEU A 107 -3.82 19.41 0.53
CA LEU A 107 -4.99 19.82 -0.23
C LEU A 107 -5.69 18.55 -0.72
N GLY A 108 -6.68 18.08 0.04
CA GLY A 108 -7.36 16.83 -0.21
C GLY A 108 -8.67 16.99 -1.00
N ASP A 109 -8.89 16.14 -2.00
CA ASP A 109 -10.22 15.90 -2.57
C ASP A 109 -10.86 14.63 -1.97
N THR A 110 -12.17 14.46 -2.16
CA THR A 110 -12.96 13.33 -1.65
C THR A 110 -13.66 12.57 -2.76
N VAL A 111 -13.31 11.30 -2.95
CA VAL A 111 -13.89 10.42 -3.98
C VAL A 111 -14.33 9.09 -3.35
N TRP A 112 -15.09 9.22 -2.25
CA TRP A 112 -15.38 8.15 -1.29
C TRP A 112 -15.52 6.74 -1.88
N ASN A 113 -16.51 6.52 -2.74
CA ASN A 113 -16.79 5.21 -3.32
C ASN A 113 -16.07 4.96 -4.67
N GLY A 114 -15.26 5.91 -5.16
CA GLY A 114 -14.61 5.86 -6.46
C GLY A 114 -13.69 4.65 -6.60
N ALA A 115 -12.78 4.41 -5.66
CA ALA A 115 -11.87 3.26 -5.71
C ALA A 115 -12.61 1.90 -5.85
N MET A 116 -13.83 1.82 -5.32
CA MET A 116 -14.68 0.62 -5.44
C MET A 116 -15.50 0.59 -6.73
N LEU A 117 -16.03 1.72 -7.19
CA LEU A 117 -17.04 1.78 -8.26
C LEU A 117 -16.53 2.24 -9.62
N SER A 118 -15.38 2.90 -9.71
CA SER A 118 -14.82 3.44 -10.95
C SER A 118 -14.28 2.36 -11.88
N THR A 119 -14.47 2.51 -13.20
CA THR A 119 -13.58 1.82 -14.15
C THR A 119 -12.17 2.40 -14.05
N ASP A 120 -11.19 1.75 -14.67
CA ASP A 120 -9.82 2.28 -14.70
C ASP A 120 -9.78 3.65 -15.41
N SER A 121 -10.53 3.81 -16.51
CA SER A 121 -10.65 5.09 -17.22
C SER A 121 -11.27 6.18 -16.34
N ASP A 122 -12.37 5.90 -15.64
CA ASP A 122 -13.00 6.89 -14.74
C ASP A 122 -12.04 7.32 -13.61
N TRP A 123 -11.17 6.40 -13.17
CA TRP A 123 -10.18 6.69 -12.13
C TRP A 123 -9.02 7.53 -12.65
N ASP A 124 -8.48 7.19 -13.81
CA ASP A 124 -7.43 7.96 -14.46
C ASP A 124 -7.92 9.38 -14.78
N ASP A 125 -9.10 9.53 -15.42
CA ASP A 125 -9.72 10.83 -15.71
C ASP A 125 -9.96 11.65 -14.43
N TYR A 126 -10.39 11.00 -13.34
CA TYR A 126 -10.53 11.64 -12.04
C TYR A 126 -9.18 12.15 -11.52
N LEU A 127 -8.10 11.36 -11.58
CA LEU A 127 -6.79 11.73 -11.05
C LEU A 127 -6.12 12.82 -11.89
N GLU A 128 -6.21 12.79 -13.22
CA GLU A 128 -5.69 13.87 -14.07
C GLU A 128 -6.40 15.21 -13.78
N ASP A 129 -7.71 15.20 -13.55
CA ASP A 129 -8.45 16.41 -13.12
C ASP A 129 -8.06 16.87 -11.70
N ARG A 130 -7.59 15.97 -10.81
CA ARG A 130 -7.03 16.36 -9.50
C ARG A 130 -5.68 17.06 -9.66
N LEU A 131 -4.80 16.49 -10.50
CA LEU A 131 -3.48 17.05 -10.80
C LEU A 131 -3.60 18.44 -11.45
N ALA A 132 -4.48 18.59 -12.44
CA ALA A 132 -4.75 19.87 -13.09
C ALA A 132 -5.26 20.96 -12.13
N LYS A 133 -5.82 20.55 -10.97
CA LYS A 133 -6.32 21.45 -9.90
C LYS A 133 -5.35 21.58 -8.72
N ASN A 134 -4.16 20.97 -8.80
CA ASN A 134 -3.11 21.01 -7.78
C ASN A 134 -3.51 20.42 -6.42
N PHE A 135 -4.46 19.47 -6.39
CA PHE A 135 -4.66 18.66 -5.18
C PHE A 135 -3.38 17.86 -4.87
N SER A 136 -3.15 17.56 -3.59
CA SER A 136 -1.99 16.79 -3.12
C SER A 136 -2.38 15.51 -2.37
N ALA A 137 -3.67 15.32 -2.07
CA ALA A 137 -4.18 14.13 -1.40
C ALA A 137 -5.55 13.70 -1.95
N VAL A 138 -5.84 12.40 -1.89
CA VAL A 138 -7.13 11.82 -2.32
C VAL A 138 -7.68 10.96 -1.18
N GLN A 139 -8.85 11.33 -0.67
CA GLN A 139 -9.59 10.58 0.33
C GLN A 139 -10.66 9.68 -0.32
N PHE A 140 -10.63 8.40 0.03
CA PHE A 140 -11.52 7.37 -0.48
C PHE A 140 -11.68 6.26 0.58
N VAL A 141 -12.66 5.37 0.43
CA VAL A 141 -12.85 4.26 1.38
C VAL A 141 -12.35 2.93 0.82
N THR A 142 -11.79 2.09 1.70
CA THR A 142 -11.20 0.79 1.34
C THR A 142 -12.11 -0.40 1.62
N GLN A 143 -13.30 -0.15 2.17
CA GLN A 143 -14.30 -1.15 2.49
C GLN A 143 -15.66 -0.62 2.08
N ALA A 144 -16.47 -1.45 1.41
CA ALA A 144 -17.83 -1.14 0.98
C ALA A 144 -18.74 -0.90 2.20
N PRO A 145 -19.06 0.37 2.55
CA PRO A 145 -19.90 0.67 3.69
C PRO A 145 -21.36 0.66 3.22
N TRP A 146 -22.29 0.25 4.09
CA TRP A 146 -23.73 0.34 3.78
C TRP A 146 -24.18 1.79 3.41
N ILE A 147 -23.33 2.78 3.72
CA ILE A 147 -23.42 4.17 3.30
C ILE A 147 -22.93 4.31 1.84
N GLY A 148 -23.85 4.10 0.90
CA GLY A 148 -23.68 4.50 -0.51
C GLY A 148 -23.09 3.45 -1.46
N ALA A 149 -22.45 2.38 -0.98
CA ALA A 149 -22.01 1.27 -1.83
C ALA A 149 -21.85 -0.04 -1.05
N PHE A 150 -22.70 -1.04 -1.31
CA PHE A 150 -22.61 -2.36 -0.65
C PHE A 150 -21.51 -3.27 -1.23
N SER A 151 -20.99 -2.96 -2.42
CA SER A 151 -20.00 -3.76 -3.15
C SER A 151 -19.10 -2.87 -4.02
N ASN A 152 -18.07 -3.46 -4.64
CA ASN A 152 -17.43 -2.87 -5.83
C ASN A 152 -18.36 -2.96 -7.06
N ALA A 153 -17.90 -2.42 -8.20
CA ALA A 153 -18.62 -2.47 -9.46
C ALA A 153 -18.93 -3.91 -9.95
N GLU A 154 -18.07 -4.86 -9.57
CA GLU A 154 -18.17 -6.27 -9.91
C GLU A 154 -19.15 -7.06 -9.00
N GLY A 155 -19.76 -6.40 -8.01
CA GLY A 155 -20.70 -7.02 -7.07
C GLY A 155 -20.06 -7.75 -5.88
N GLU A 156 -18.75 -7.60 -5.70
CA GLU A 156 -18.00 -8.22 -4.60
C GLU A 156 -17.98 -7.36 -3.33
N VAL A 157 -17.95 -8.03 -2.18
CA VAL A 157 -17.77 -7.41 -0.86
C VAL A 157 -16.33 -7.55 -0.37
N ALA A 158 -15.83 -6.54 0.35
CA ALA A 158 -14.49 -6.53 0.93
C ALA A 158 -14.32 -7.64 1.99
N VAL A 159 -15.31 -7.74 2.88
CA VAL A 159 -15.37 -8.72 3.97
C VAL A 159 -16.62 -9.57 3.76
N SER A 160 -16.44 -10.89 3.73
CA SER A 160 -17.56 -11.84 3.64
C SER A 160 -18.04 -12.24 5.03
N GLY A 161 -19.32 -12.61 5.16
CA GLY A 161 -19.85 -13.20 6.39
C GLY A 161 -19.36 -14.62 6.69
N ASN A 162 -18.46 -15.19 5.86
CA ASN A 162 -17.92 -16.54 6.05
C ASN A 162 -16.67 -16.52 6.95
N PRO A 163 -16.71 -17.12 8.16
CA PRO A 163 -15.56 -17.15 9.07
C PRO A 163 -14.30 -17.83 8.50
N SER A 164 -14.42 -18.70 7.50
CA SER A 164 -13.26 -19.39 6.89
C SER A 164 -12.54 -18.57 5.83
N MET A 165 -13.19 -17.57 5.25
CA MET A 165 -12.66 -16.64 4.25
C MET A 165 -13.23 -15.24 4.52
N PRO A 166 -12.85 -14.61 5.65
CA PRO A 166 -13.46 -13.36 6.07
C PRO A 166 -13.12 -12.20 5.12
N VAL A 167 -11.98 -12.24 4.44
CA VAL A 167 -11.49 -11.20 3.51
C VAL A 167 -11.60 -11.70 2.07
N ASN A 168 -11.96 -10.84 1.11
CA ASN A 168 -11.86 -11.11 -0.32
C ASN A 168 -10.59 -10.46 -0.92
N PRO A 169 -9.53 -11.24 -1.25
CA PRO A 169 -8.31 -10.70 -1.84
C PRO A 169 -8.50 -10.05 -3.22
N HIS A 170 -9.49 -10.47 -4.01
CA HIS A 170 -9.73 -9.86 -5.32
C HIS A 170 -10.22 -8.40 -5.18
N PHE A 171 -11.14 -8.17 -4.25
CA PHE A 171 -11.57 -6.82 -3.87
C PHE A 171 -10.38 -5.96 -3.41
N PHE A 172 -9.51 -6.47 -2.53
CA PHE A 172 -8.39 -5.68 -2.02
C PHE A 172 -7.29 -5.42 -3.05
N ARG A 173 -7.03 -6.33 -4.01
CA ARG A 173 -6.12 -6.05 -5.13
C ARG A 173 -6.61 -4.91 -6.04
N ARG A 174 -7.93 -4.71 -6.16
CA ARG A 174 -8.47 -3.52 -6.83
C ARG A 174 -8.16 -2.24 -6.04
N ILE A 175 -8.34 -2.27 -4.72
CA ILE A 175 -8.00 -1.13 -3.86
C ILE A 175 -6.50 -0.82 -3.89
N ASP A 176 -5.64 -1.84 -3.89
CA ASP A 176 -4.18 -1.69 -4.10
C ASP A 176 -3.88 -0.94 -5.40
N ALA A 177 -4.40 -1.42 -6.54
CA ALA A 177 -4.19 -0.78 -7.84
C ALA A 177 -4.70 0.67 -7.90
N ARG A 178 -5.78 0.98 -7.18
CA ARG A 178 -6.32 2.34 -7.05
C ARG A 178 -5.42 3.23 -6.19
N MET A 179 -4.79 2.69 -5.14
CA MET A 179 -3.81 3.36 -4.29
C MET A 179 -2.49 3.62 -5.03
N ASP A 180 -1.99 2.63 -5.76
CA ASP A 180 -0.78 2.75 -6.57
C ASP A 180 -0.97 3.84 -7.64
N ALA A 181 -2.11 3.83 -8.35
CA ALA A 181 -2.44 4.87 -9.34
C ALA A 181 -2.54 6.30 -8.77
N ILE A 182 -2.92 6.45 -7.48
CA ILE A 182 -2.87 7.73 -6.75
C ILE A 182 -1.41 8.11 -6.48
N ASN A 183 -0.65 7.20 -5.86
CA ASN A 183 0.71 7.46 -5.37
C ASN A 183 1.71 7.68 -6.52
N ASP A 184 1.59 6.94 -7.63
CA ASP A 184 2.45 7.08 -8.82
C ASP A 184 2.37 8.49 -9.41
N ARG A 185 1.19 9.12 -9.34
CA ARG A 185 0.92 10.51 -9.74
C ARG A 185 1.39 11.55 -8.71
N GLY A 186 2.01 11.14 -7.60
CA GLY A 186 2.48 12.04 -6.55
C GLY A 186 1.39 12.58 -5.63
N LEU A 187 0.17 12.06 -5.73
CA LEU A 187 -0.93 12.35 -4.82
C LEU A 187 -0.84 11.42 -3.61
N LEU A 188 -1.09 11.92 -2.40
CA LEU A 188 -1.12 11.09 -1.20
C LEU A 188 -2.44 10.31 -1.14
N ALA A 189 -2.37 8.97 -1.21
CA ALA A 189 -3.52 8.12 -0.93
C ALA A 189 -3.90 8.19 0.56
N VAL A 190 -5.14 8.61 0.87
CA VAL A 190 -5.67 8.73 2.23
C VAL A 190 -6.85 7.76 2.42
N PRO A 191 -6.57 6.47 2.67
CA PRO A 191 -7.61 5.45 2.83
C PRO A 191 -8.36 5.61 4.16
N VAL A 192 -9.68 5.80 4.09
CA VAL A 192 -10.58 5.61 5.23
C VAL A 192 -10.87 4.11 5.34
N LEU A 193 -10.37 3.50 6.42
CA LEU A 193 -10.40 2.05 6.61
C LEU A 193 -11.80 1.51 6.89
N ALA A 194 -12.60 2.24 7.66
CA ALA A 194 -14.02 1.96 7.91
C ALA A 194 -14.71 3.27 8.29
N TRP A 195 -16.00 3.40 7.94
CA TRP A 195 -16.84 4.44 8.52
C TRP A 195 -17.41 4.01 9.86
N ALA A 196 -17.45 4.94 10.82
CA ALA A 196 -18.28 4.80 12.00
C ALA A 196 -19.77 4.91 11.62
N ALA A 197 -20.60 4.11 12.29
CA ALA A 197 -22.07 4.21 12.26
C ALA A 197 -22.58 5.28 13.22
#